data_AF-A0A954E456-F1
#
_entry.id   AF-A0A954E456-F1
#
_cell.length_a   1.000
_cell.length_b   1.000
_cell.length_c   1.000
_cell.angle_alpha   90.00
_cell.angle_beta   90.00
_cell.angle_gamma   90.00
#
_symmetry.space_group_name_H-M   'P 1'
#
loop_
_entity.id
_entity.type
_entity.pdbx_description
1 polymer ?
#
loop_
_entity_poly.entity_id
_entity_poly.type
_entity_poly.pdbx_seq_one_letter_code
_entity_poly.pdbx_strand_id
1 'polypeptide(L)'
;MPGSTTTGDESPFETPAGAPAVCLLDCAQLLQRGPWQRMNENELRWQWTGSRQLTARELLGDAAEIHVFPSVNRRDTITVCLLSDGGVISYARDNGDWIHTLNGLSDLRYKVYELNLMPLPELGEFLRRV
;
A
#
# COMPACT_ATOMS: atom_id res chain seq x y z
N MET A 1 1.83 65.31 8.88
CA MET A 1 2.11 63.91 9.22
C MET A 1 0.79 63.13 9.18
N PRO A 2 0.41 62.51 8.05
CA PRO A 2 -0.68 61.52 8.05
C PRO A 2 -0.09 60.12 8.28
N GLY A 3 -0.48 59.47 9.39
CA GLY A 3 -0.19 58.06 9.64
C GLY A 3 -1.33 57.22 9.11
N SER A 4 -1.05 56.44 8.06
CA SER A 4 -1.99 55.52 7.42
C SER A 4 -2.22 54.27 8.27
N THR A 5 -3.47 53.85 8.29
CA THR A 5 -4.03 52.56 8.73
C THR A 5 -3.42 51.40 7.96
N THR A 6 -3.06 50.31 8.66
CA THR A 6 -3.15 48.94 8.10
C THR A 6 -3.46 47.97 9.24
N THR A 7 -4.71 47.53 9.28
CA THR A 7 -5.18 46.34 10.00
C THR A 7 -4.60 45.12 9.30
N GLY A 8 -3.69 44.41 9.98
CA GLY A 8 -3.17 43.12 9.55
C GLY A 8 -4.17 42.04 9.88
N ASP A 9 -4.93 41.63 8.87
CA ASP A 9 -5.72 40.40 8.79
C ASP A 9 -4.72 39.23 8.68
N GLU A 10 -4.41 38.57 9.79
CA GLU A 10 -3.68 37.29 9.76
C GLU A 10 -4.71 36.16 9.72
N SER A 11 -5.04 35.77 8.49
CA SER A 11 -5.80 34.58 8.13
C SER A 11 -5.33 33.35 8.94
N PRO A 12 -6.26 32.50 9.41
CA PRO A 12 -5.89 31.24 10.02
C PRO A 12 -5.16 30.39 8.99
N PHE A 13 -4.01 29.84 9.39
CA PHE A 13 -3.26 28.81 8.67
C PHE A 13 -4.24 27.75 8.13
N GLU A 14 -4.51 27.79 6.82
CA GLU A 14 -5.13 26.67 6.12
C GLU A 14 -4.16 25.49 6.24
N THR A 15 -4.52 24.51 7.07
CA THR A 15 -3.91 23.18 7.05
C THR A 15 -3.94 22.67 5.61
N PRO A 16 -2.80 22.27 5.00
CA PRO A 16 -2.83 21.75 3.65
C PRO A 16 -3.73 20.50 3.61
N ALA A 17 -4.84 20.63 2.88
CA ALA A 17 -5.69 19.51 2.53
C ALA A 17 -4.88 18.53 1.68
N GLY A 18 -4.57 17.37 2.24
CA GLY A 18 -3.89 16.30 1.50
C GLY A 18 -2.74 15.60 2.23
N ALA A 19 -2.73 15.55 3.56
CA ALA A 19 -1.92 14.51 4.21
C ALA A 19 -2.38 13.15 3.66
N PRO A 20 -1.48 12.30 3.13
CA PRO A 20 -1.88 10.99 2.64
C PRO A 20 -2.56 10.26 3.78
N ALA A 21 -3.72 9.66 3.51
CA ALA A 21 -4.41 8.84 4.48
C ALA A 21 -3.47 7.68 4.85
N VAL A 22 -2.75 7.80 5.96
CA VAL A 22 -1.85 6.76 6.42
C VAL A 22 -2.73 5.57 6.78
N CYS A 23 -2.54 4.46 6.07
CA CYS A 23 -3.24 3.23 6.40
C CYS A 23 -2.86 2.83 7.83
N LEU A 24 -3.85 2.79 8.74
CA LEU A 24 -3.63 2.43 10.15
C LEU A 24 -3.41 0.93 10.36
N LEU A 25 -3.58 0.12 9.31
CA LEU A 25 -3.38 -1.32 9.37
C LEU A 25 -1.89 -1.64 9.24
N ASP A 26 -1.34 -2.34 10.22
CA ASP A 26 0.04 -2.83 10.19
C ASP A 26 0.11 -4.32 9.78
N CYS A 27 1.31 -4.80 9.50
CA CYS A 27 1.57 -6.18 9.13
C CYS A 27 1.16 -7.17 10.25
N ALA A 28 1.40 -6.81 11.52
CA ALA A 28 1.13 -7.68 12.66
C ALA A 28 -0.37 -7.92 12.85
N GLN A 29 -1.17 -6.88 12.70
CA GLN A 29 -2.63 -6.93 12.71
C GLN A 29 -3.15 -7.78 11.56
N LEU A 30 -2.58 -7.67 10.35
CA LEU A 30 -3.00 -8.50 9.22
C LEU A 30 -2.62 -9.98 9.42
N LEU A 31 -1.47 -10.27 10.02
CA LEU A 31 -1.06 -11.63 10.37
C LEU A 31 -2.05 -12.34 11.32
N GLN A 32 -2.77 -11.58 12.14
CA GLN A 32 -3.80 -12.12 13.04
C GLN A 32 -5.13 -12.44 12.33
N ARG A 33 -5.34 -11.96 11.09
CA ARG A 33 -6.62 -12.09 10.37
C ARG A 33 -6.81 -13.40 9.61
N GLY A 34 -5.85 -14.33 9.68
CA GLY A 34 -6.04 -15.66 9.09
C GLY A 34 -4.77 -16.46 8.88
N PRO A 35 -4.84 -17.50 8.04
CA PRO A 35 -3.75 -18.43 7.82
C PRO A 35 -2.65 -17.81 6.94
N TRP A 36 -1.64 -17.28 7.61
CA TRP A 36 -0.40 -16.83 6.98
C TRP A 36 0.72 -17.83 7.27
N GLN A 37 1.45 -18.21 6.23
CA GLN A 37 2.63 -19.03 6.34
C GLN A 37 3.86 -18.22 5.94
N ARG A 38 4.88 -18.20 6.81
CA ARG A 38 6.14 -17.54 6.49
C ARG A 38 6.84 -18.31 5.36
N MET A 39 7.31 -17.60 4.35
CA MET A 39 7.95 -18.23 3.18
C MET A 39 9.36 -18.74 3.52
N ASN A 40 10.15 -17.93 4.24
CA ASN A 40 11.52 -18.24 4.66
C ASN A 40 11.76 -17.72 6.08
N GLU A 41 12.51 -18.44 6.91
CA GLU A 41 12.82 -18.04 8.31
C GLU A 41 13.62 -16.73 8.40
N ASN A 42 14.31 -16.36 7.33
CA ASN A 42 15.15 -15.15 7.23
C ASN A 42 14.45 -13.96 6.56
N GLU A 43 13.26 -14.14 5.97
CA GLU A 43 12.53 -13.07 5.26
C GLU A 43 11.33 -12.59 6.08
N LEU A 44 10.97 -11.31 5.96
CA LEU A 44 9.72 -10.77 6.50
C LEU A 44 8.63 -10.90 5.45
N ARG A 45 8.44 -12.13 4.96
CA ARG A 45 7.50 -12.46 3.88
C ARG A 45 6.60 -13.62 4.27
N TRP A 46 5.31 -13.41 4.12
CA TRP A 46 4.27 -14.38 4.44
C TRP A 46 3.34 -14.56 3.25
N GLN A 47 2.99 -15.80 2.98
CA GLN A 47 2.01 -16.17 1.98
C GLN A 47 0.69 -16.54 2.64
N TRP A 48 -0.41 -16.09 2.06
CA TRP A 48 -1.73 -16.53 2.47
C TRP A 48 -1.98 -17.98 2.04
N THR A 49 -2.39 -18.83 2.96
CA THR A 49 -2.68 -20.26 2.71
C THR A 49 -4.16 -20.61 2.86
N GLY A 50 -5.02 -19.61 3.05
CA GLY A 50 -6.47 -19.77 3.09
C GLY A 50 -7.10 -19.89 1.70
N SER A 51 -8.37 -19.49 1.59
CA SER A 51 -9.09 -19.53 0.31
C SER A 51 -8.37 -18.69 -0.76
N ARG A 52 -8.19 -19.28 -1.95
CA ARG A 52 -7.69 -18.59 -3.15
C ARG A 52 -8.77 -17.75 -3.84
N GLN A 53 -10.01 -17.80 -3.38
CA GLN A 53 -11.10 -16.98 -3.94
C GLN A 53 -11.25 -15.65 -3.20
N LEU A 54 -10.43 -15.42 -2.15
CA LEU A 54 -10.45 -14.19 -1.38
C LEU A 54 -9.75 -13.08 -2.16
N THR A 55 -10.43 -11.97 -2.40
CA THR A 55 -9.83 -10.82 -3.07
C THR A 55 -8.94 -10.01 -2.11
N ALA A 56 -8.06 -9.17 -2.65
CA ALA A 56 -7.25 -8.27 -1.81
C ALA A 56 -8.12 -7.36 -0.92
N ARG A 57 -9.25 -6.86 -1.45
CA ARG A 57 -10.18 -6.01 -0.70
C ARG A 57 -10.87 -6.77 0.42
N GLU A 58 -11.31 -8.00 0.20
CA GLU A 58 -11.91 -8.82 1.25
C GLU A 58 -10.90 -9.21 2.34
N LEU A 59 -9.64 -9.45 1.96
CA LEU A 59 -8.57 -9.77 2.90
C LEU A 59 -8.23 -8.59 3.84
N LEU A 60 -8.16 -7.37 3.29
CA LEU A 60 -7.68 -6.19 4.00
C LEU A 60 -8.81 -5.35 4.62
N GLY A 61 -10.01 -5.45 4.06
CA GLY A 61 -11.13 -4.54 4.33
C GLY A 61 -10.94 -3.17 3.69
N ASP A 62 -11.85 -2.24 3.98
CA ASP A 62 -11.89 -0.89 3.38
C ASP A 62 -10.80 0.06 3.91
N ALA A 63 -10.02 -0.38 4.90
CA ALA A 63 -9.00 0.45 5.55
C ALA A 63 -7.67 0.52 4.78
N ALA A 64 -7.44 -0.36 3.80
CA ALA A 64 -6.19 -0.41 3.05
C ALA A 64 -6.25 0.42 1.76
N GLU A 65 -5.16 1.14 1.48
CA GLU A 65 -4.99 1.82 0.19
C GLU A 65 -4.63 0.77 -0.87
N ILE A 66 -5.54 0.52 -1.80
CA ILE A 66 -5.40 -0.52 -2.83
C ILE A 66 -5.05 0.13 -4.17
N HIS A 67 -3.92 -0.30 -4.74
CA HIS A 67 -3.46 0.12 -6.07
C HIS A 67 -3.42 -1.06 -7.01
N VAL A 68 -3.92 -0.87 -8.22
CA VAL A 68 -4.09 -1.95 -9.20
C VAL A 68 -3.22 -1.65 -10.42
N PHE A 69 -2.41 -2.63 -10.79
CA PHE A 69 -1.45 -2.56 -11.88
C PHE A 69 -1.67 -3.73 -12.86
N PRO A 70 -1.53 -3.49 -14.17
CA PRO A 70 -1.50 -4.58 -15.13
C PRO A 70 -0.22 -5.40 -14.95
N SER A 71 -0.32 -6.73 -15.02
CA SER A 71 0.89 -7.56 -15.13
C SER A 71 1.55 -7.37 -16.50
N VAL A 72 2.87 -7.54 -16.55
CA VAL A 72 3.67 -7.52 -17.79
C VAL A 72 3.16 -8.54 -18.82
N ASN A 73 2.62 -9.67 -18.36
CA ASN A 73 2.04 -10.71 -19.22
C ASN A 73 0.60 -10.41 -19.70
N ARG A 74 0.00 -9.29 -19.27
CA ARG A 74 -1.38 -8.84 -19.54
C ARG A 74 -2.50 -9.83 -19.17
N ARG A 75 -2.19 -10.91 -18.48
CA ARG A 75 -3.19 -11.91 -18.04
C ARG A 75 -3.54 -11.76 -16.57
N ASP A 76 -2.52 -11.47 -15.77
CA ASP A 76 -2.70 -11.29 -14.34
C ASP A 76 -2.89 -9.80 -14.00
N THR A 77 -3.59 -9.54 -12.91
CA THR A 77 -3.65 -8.20 -12.31
C THR A 77 -2.87 -8.20 -11.00
N ILE A 78 -1.98 -7.22 -10.84
CA ILE A 78 -1.17 -7.08 -9.63
C ILE A 78 -1.82 -6.00 -8.79
N THR A 79 -2.22 -6.35 -7.58
CA THR A 79 -2.79 -5.44 -6.61
C THR A 79 -1.79 -5.22 -5.48
N VAL A 80 -1.35 -3.98 -5.29
CA VAL A 80 -0.46 -3.59 -4.20
C VAL A 80 -1.26 -2.82 -3.17
N CYS A 81 -1.21 -3.27 -1.92
CA CYS A 81 -1.90 -2.63 -0.82
C CYS A 81 -0.87 -2.13 0.18
N LEU A 82 -0.93 -0.85 0.51
CA LEU A 82 0.00 -0.21 1.43
C LEU A 82 -0.53 -0.32 2.86
N LEU A 83 0.36 -0.75 3.77
CA LEU A 83 0.16 -0.83 5.22
C LEU A 83 1.13 0.15 5.89
N SER A 84 0.99 0.42 7.19
CA SER A 84 1.88 1.38 7.89
C SER A 84 3.35 0.97 8.03
N ASP A 85 3.66 -0.32 7.89
CA ASP A 85 5.02 -0.88 8.06
C ASP A 85 5.40 -1.89 6.97
N GLY A 86 4.65 -1.90 5.87
CA GLY A 86 4.82 -2.85 4.79
C GLY A 86 3.68 -2.82 3.78
N GLY A 87 3.34 -3.99 3.24
CA GLY A 87 2.27 -4.07 2.25
C GLY A 87 1.99 -5.47 1.75
N VAL A 88 0.81 -5.62 1.16
CA VAL A 88 0.39 -6.87 0.51
C VAL A 88 0.51 -6.70 -1.00
N ILE A 89 1.21 -7.64 -1.64
CA ILE A 89 1.16 -7.80 -3.09
C ILE A 89 0.27 -9.01 -3.38
N SER A 90 -0.79 -8.78 -4.14
CA SER A 90 -1.75 -9.80 -4.53
C SER A 90 -1.77 -9.96 -6.05
N TYR A 91 -1.73 -11.20 -6.52
CA TYR A 91 -1.88 -11.52 -7.94
C TYR A 91 -3.26 -12.12 -8.16
N ALA A 92 -4.08 -11.46 -8.97
CA ALA A 92 -5.31 -12.04 -9.51
C ALA A 92 -4.96 -12.80 -10.79
N ARG A 93 -5.24 -14.10 -10.79
CA ARG A 93 -5.02 -15.01 -11.91
C ARG A 93 -6.23 -15.03 -12.84
N ASP A 94 -6.01 -15.46 -14.08
CA ASP A 94 -7.05 -15.59 -15.10
C ASP A 94 -8.16 -16.59 -14.74
N ASN A 95 -7.86 -17.58 -13.92
CA ASN A 95 -8.81 -18.56 -13.39
C ASN A 95 -9.64 -18.06 -12.19
N GLY A 96 -9.47 -16.80 -11.78
CA GLY A 96 -10.15 -16.20 -10.61
C GLY A 96 -9.45 -16.45 -9.27
N ASP A 97 -8.34 -17.18 -9.25
CA ASP A 97 -7.55 -17.38 -8.03
C ASP A 97 -6.74 -16.13 -7.67
N TRP A 98 -6.55 -15.94 -6.37
CA TRP A 98 -5.73 -14.91 -5.78
C TRP A 98 -4.56 -15.52 -5.02
N ILE A 99 -3.39 -14.91 -5.21
CA ILE A 99 -2.18 -15.23 -4.45
C ILE A 99 -1.75 -13.97 -3.71
N HIS A 100 -1.86 -14.00 -2.39
CA HIS A 100 -1.45 -12.88 -1.54
C HIS A 100 -0.10 -13.15 -0.89
N THR A 101 0.76 -12.14 -0.90
CA THR A 101 2.00 -12.12 -0.14
C THR A 101 2.05 -10.85 0.67
N LEU A 102 2.12 -10.99 1.99
CA LEU A 102 2.45 -9.91 2.91
C LEU A 102 3.96 -9.74 2.96
N ASN A 103 4.43 -8.51 2.81
CA ASN A 103 5.84 -8.17 2.79
C ASN A 103 6.07 -7.04 3.80
N GLY A 104 7.13 -7.17 4.61
CA GLY A 104 7.66 -6.03 5.35
C GLY A 104 8.18 -4.94 4.40
N LEU A 105 8.40 -3.74 4.92
CA LEU A 105 8.75 -2.56 4.13
C LEU A 105 9.89 -2.78 3.10
N SER A 106 11.02 -3.33 3.52
CA SER A 106 12.17 -3.54 2.62
C SER A 106 11.85 -4.47 1.46
N ASP A 107 11.14 -5.58 1.75
CA ASP A 107 10.74 -6.57 0.75
C ASP A 107 9.67 -6.01 -0.20
N LEU A 108 8.73 -5.22 0.31
CA LEU A 108 7.73 -4.52 -0.50
C LEU A 108 8.42 -3.60 -1.51
N ARG A 109 9.35 -2.74 -1.03
CA ARG A 109 10.08 -1.80 -1.88
C ARG A 109 10.85 -2.52 -3.00
N TYR A 110 11.56 -3.58 -2.64
CA TYR A 110 12.30 -4.39 -3.60
C TYR A 110 11.36 -5.03 -4.63
N LYS A 111 10.23 -5.60 -4.20
CA LYS A 111 9.28 -6.26 -5.10
C LYS A 111 8.57 -5.30 -6.04
N VAL A 112 8.13 -4.14 -5.57
CA VAL A 112 7.49 -3.13 -6.44
C VAL A 112 8.48 -2.64 -7.51
N TYR A 113 9.75 -2.45 -7.14
CA TYR A 113 10.82 -2.14 -8.09
C TYR A 113 11.07 -3.27 -9.10
N GLU A 114 11.23 -4.51 -8.63
CA GLU A 114 11.48 -5.69 -9.47
C GLU A 114 10.35 -5.95 -10.47
N LEU A 115 9.10 -5.77 -10.03
CA LEU A 115 7.92 -5.91 -10.87
C LEU A 115 7.75 -4.75 -11.88
N ASN A 116 8.55 -3.69 -11.74
CA ASN A 116 8.53 -2.52 -12.61
C ASN A 116 7.10 -1.95 -12.79
N LEU A 117 6.35 -1.85 -11.68
CA LEU A 117 4.93 -1.48 -11.71
C LEU A 117 4.70 -0.02 -12.10
N MET A 118 5.71 0.84 -11.89
CA MET A 118 5.65 2.27 -12.19
C MET A 118 7.05 2.84 -12.44
N PRO A 119 7.17 4.01 -13.11
CA PRO A 119 8.43 4.71 -13.27
C PRO A 119 9.12 5.04 -11.92
N LEU A 120 10.45 5.07 -11.90
CA LEU A 120 11.22 5.34 -10.68
C LEU A 120 10.83 6.63 -9.92
N PRO A 121 10.53 7.76 -10.58
CA PRO A 121 10.10 8.96 -9.87
C PRO A 121 8.78 8.76 -9.12
N GLU A 122 7.83 8.06 -9.73
CA GLU A 122 6.52 7.75 -9.15
C GLU A 122 6.65 6.73 -8.02
N LEU A 123 7.58 5.78 -8.14
CA LEU A 123 7.88 4.79 -7.11
C LEU A 123 8.30 5.45 -5.78
N GLY A 124 9.10 6.51 -5.85
CA GLY A 124 9.52 7.24 -4.66
C GLY A 124 8.39 7.99 -3.96
N GLU A 125 7.43 8.55 -4.71
CA GLU A 125 6.20 9.15 -4.16
C GLU A 125 5.27 8.08 -3.57
N PHE A 126 5.13 6.95 -4.27
CA PHE A 126 4.29 5.83 -3.86
C PHE A 126 4.73 5.23 -2.53
N LEU A 127 6.03 4.95 -2.39
CA LEU A 127 6.59 4.32 -1.18
C LEU A 127 6.75 5.26 0.01
N ARG A 128 6.54 6.58 -0.16
CA ARG A 128 6.51 7.56 0.94
C ARG A 128 5.21 7.54 1.74
N ARG A 129 4.19 6.84 1.24
CA ARG A 129 2.89 6.66 1.91
C ARG A 129 2.91 5.57 2.98
N VAL A 130 3.99 4.77 3.00
CA VAL A 130 4.29 3.74 4.01
C VAL A 130 5.32 4.25 4.99
#